data_AF-A0A225WKG2-F1
#
_entry.id   AF-A0A225WKG2-F1
#
_cell.length_a   1.000
_cell.length_b   1.000
_cell.length_c   1.000
_cell.angle_alpha   90.00
_cell.angle_beta   90.00
_cell.angle_gamma   90.00
#
_symmetry.space_group_name_H-M   'P 1'
#
loop_
_entity.id
_entity.type
_entity.pdbx_description
1 polymer ?
#
loop_
_entity_poly.entity_id
_entity_poly.type
_entity_poly.pdbx_seq_one_letter_code
_entity_poly.pdbx_strand_id
1 'polypeptide(L)'
;MAKNSDICRILYASLPGNYFKCKYCGTVRHQQTSSGYGNLRGHLRDKHPEYKTNYVAHTSSLAANLQSFGFVSDNIANIYHWKECVVDRNMPLSEVDHPLTRSMSRLKSLSPKTLKTYLSHIGTNVPPEFGIMFDGWRCLSEHYEALISMYWRNDEMNYDLLALAPLHEADQSAESHCSFLRNMLPIFGQSEESLKFLVDDNCATNQRMTTLLGDSLVGWASHRFNLASNLFWPNPRTW
;
A
#
# COMPACT_ATOMS: atom_id res chain seq x y z
N MET A 1 0.14 -8.38 -18.19
CA MET A 1 -1.06 -9.11 -18.67
C MET A 1 -2.05 -9.25 -17.53
N ALA A 2 -3.35 -8.96 -17.75
CA ALA A 2 -4.37 -9.08 -16.70
C ALA A 2 -4.49 -10.52 -16.18
N LYS A 3 -4.59 -10.70 -14.84
CA LYS A 3 -4.68 -12.02 -14.23
C LYS A 3 -6.00 -12.68 -14.62
N ASN A 4 -5.99 -14.01 -14.78
CA ASN A 4 -7.19 -14.77 -15.15
C ASN A 4 -8.31 -14.61 -14.11
N SER A 5 -7.97 -14.43 -12.83
CA SER A 5 -8.91 -14.13 -11.74
C SER A 5 -9.68 -12.83 -11.98
N ASP A 6 -9.00 -11.78 -12.42
CA ASP A 6 -9.57 -10.44 -12.55
C ASP A 6 -10.56 -10.40 -13.72
N ILE A 7 -10.19 -11.03 -14.83
CA ILE A 7 -11.05 -11.20 -16.00
C ILE A 7 -12.29 -12.01 -15.63
N CYS A 8 -12.13 -13.12 -14.91
CA CYS A 8 -13.27 -13.97 -14.54
C CYS A 8 -14.19 -13.29 -13.51
N ARG A 9 -13.65 -12.52 -12.57
CA ARG A 9 -14.43 -11.74 -11.59
C ARG A 9 -15.37 -10.74 -12.27
N ILE A 10 -14.92 -10.13 -13.37
CA ILE A 10 -15.70 -9.14 -14.10
C ILE A 10 -16.71 -9.81 -15.03
N LEU A 11 -16.31 -10.86 -15.75
CA LEU A 11 -17.10 -11.44 -16.85
C LEU A 11 -18.00 -12.61 -16.43
N TYR A 12 -17.91 -13.07 -15.18
CA TYR A 12 -18.80 -14.07 -14.61
C TYR A 12 -19.51 -13.55 -13.36
N ALA A 13 -20.71 -14.05 -13.12
CA ALA A 13 -21.37 -13.97 -11.82
C ALA A 13 -21.01 -15.21 -10.99
N SER A 14 -20.51 -15.02 -9.77
CA SER A 14 -20.21 -16.10 -8.84
C SER A 14 -21.51 -16.69 -8.28
N LEU A 15 -21.58 -18.02 -8.23
CA LEU A 15 -22.67 -18.80 -7.65
C LEU A 15 -22.11 -19.70 -6.53
N PRO A 16 -22.96 -20.17 -5.59
CA PRO A 16 -22.55 -21.10 -4.55
C PRO A 16 -21.88 -22.36 -5.12
N GLY A 17 -20.94 -22.95 -4.38
CA GLY A 17 -20.31 -24.21 -4.76
C GLY A 17 -19.34 -24.12 -5.95
N ASN A 18 -18.61 -23.02 -6.09
CA ASN A 18 -17.62 -22.79 -7.16
C ASN A 18 -18.21 -22.81 -8.58
N TYR A 19 -19.48 -22.45 -8.71
CA TYR A 19 -20.12 -22.27 -10.00
C TYR A 19 -20.02 -20.81 -10.44
N PHE A 20 -19.85 -20.60 -11.75
CA PHE A 20 -19.71 -19.28 -12.35
C PHE A 20 -20.60 -19.20 -13.57
N LYS A 21 -21.49 -18.21 -13.61
CA LYS A 21 -22.38 -17.94 -14.74
C LYS A 21 -21.78 -16.89 -15.66
N CYS A 22 -21.51 -17.23 -16.91
CA CYS A 22 -20.98 -16.28 -17.89
C CYS A 22 -21.99 -15.15 -18.12
N LYS A 23 -21.54 -13.90 -18.04
CA LYS A 23 -22.43 -12.74 -18.25
C LYS A 23 -22.84 -12.54 -19.71
N TYR A 24 -22.07 -13.05 -20.67
CA TYR A 24 -22.39 -12.95 -22.09
C TYR A 24 -23.48 -13.93 -22.53
N CYS A 25 -23.31 -15.20 -22.21
CA CYS A 25 -24.18 -16.27 -22.73
C CYS A 25 -24.98 -17.01 -21.66
N GLY A 26 -24.81 -16.66 -20.38
CA GLY A 26 -25.50 -17.31 -19.27
C GLY A 26 -25.02 -18.74 -18.96
N THR A 27 -24.03 -19.26 -19.70
CA THR A 27 -23.49 -20.62 -19.47
C THR A 27 -22.87 -20.72 -18.08
N VAL A 28 -23.30 -21.73 -17.32
CA VAL A 28 -22.76 -22.01 -15.99
C VAL A 28 -21.58 -22.97 -16.10
N ARG A 29 -20.48 -22.66 -15.41
CA ARG A 29 -19.26 -23.45 -15.37
C ARG A 29 -18.84 -23.69 -13.92
N HIS A 30 -18.60 -24.94 -13.57
CA HIS A 30 -17.98 -25.30 -12.30
C HIS A 30 -16.46 -25.09 -12.40
N GLN A 31 -15.86 -24.35 -11.48
CA GLN A 31 -14.41 -24.20 -11.40
C GLN A 31 -13.77 -25.49 -10.88
N GLN A 32 -12.88 -26.09 -11.67
CA GLN A 32 -12.19 -27.31 -11.24
C GLN A 32 -11.24 -27.01 -10.08
N THR A 33 -11.32 -27.82 -9.03
CA THR A 33 -10.38 -27.81 -7.91
C THR A 33 -8.96 -28.02 -8.46
N SER A 34 -8.00 -27.22 -7.98
CA SER A 34 -6.57 -27.22 -8.37
C SER A 34 -6.17 -26.58 -9.71
N SER A 35 -7.08 -26.25 -10.64
CA SER A 35 -6.71 -25.67 -11.96
C SER A 35 -6.78 -24.14 -12.06
N GLY A 36 -7.15 -23.45 -10.97
CA GLY A 36 -7.41 -22.01 -11.00
C GLY A 36 -8.56 -21.63 -11.95
N TYR A 37 -8.39 -20.56 -12.73
CA TYR A 37 -9.43 -20.00 -13.63
C TYR A 37 -9.33 -20.49 -15.09
N GLY A 38 -8.53 -21.53 -15.35
CA GLY A 38 -8.19 -21.96 -16.72
C GLY A 38 -9.41 -22.36 -17.57
N ASN A 39 -10.35 -23.09 -16.98
CA ASN A 39 -11.55 -23.56 -17.68
C ASN A 39 -12.55 -22.42 -18.02
N LEU A 40 -12.70 -21.44 -17.11
CA LEU A 40 -13.50 -20.24 -17.34
C LEU A 40 -12.89 -19.35 -18.43
N ARG A 41 -11.56 -19.26 -18.44
CA ARG A 41 -10.79 -18.60 -19.50
C ARG A 41 -10.88 -19.31 -20.84
N GLY A 42 -10.85 -20.64 -20.85
CA GLY A 42 -11.07 -21.44 -22.04
C GLY A 42 -12.44 -21.13 -22.65
N HIS A 43 -13.49 -21.15 -21.83
CA HIS A 43 -14.83 -20.79 -22.29
C HIS A 43 -14.90 -19.39 -22.93
N LEU A 44 -14.31 -18.36 -22.30
CA LEU A 44 -14.30 -17.01 -22.86
C LEU A 44 -13.55 -16.95 -24.19
N ARG A 45 -12.39 -17.59 -24.29
CA ARG A 45 -11.61 -17.64 -25.53
C ARG A 45 -12.38 -18.34 -26.65
N ASP A 46 -13.07 -19.42 -26.32
CA ASP A 46 -13.69 -20.30 -27.32
C ASP A 46 -15.08 -19.80 -27.77
N LYS A 47 -15.79 -19.05 -26.91
CA LYS A 47 -17.18 -18.59 -27.17
C LYS A 47 -17.34 -17.06 -27.27
N HIS A 48 -16.39 -16.29 -26.78
CA HIS A 48 -16.46 -14.82 -26.68
C HIS A 48 -15.11 -14.18 -27.04
N PRO A 49 -14.58 -14.33 -28.26
CA PRO A 49 -13.24 -13.87 -28.64
C PRO A 49 -12.97 -12.37 -28.35
N GLU A 50 -14.02 -11.56 -28.34
CA GLU A 50 -14.02 -10.13 -28.01
C GLU A 50 -13.88 -9.81 -26.50
N TYR A 51 -13.87 -10.83 -25.63
CA TYR A 51 -13.87 -10.65 -24.17
C TYR A 51 -12.72 -9.78 -23.66
N LYS A 52 -11.58 -9.75 -24.35
CA LYS A 52 -10.44 -8.90 -23.99
C LYS A 52 -10.76 -7.42 -24.18
N THR A 53 -11.36 -7.05 -25.31
CA THR A 53 -11.75 -5.68 -25.61
C THR A 53 -12.80 -5.20 -24.63
N ASN A 54 -13.79 -6.05 -24.33
CA ASN A 54 -14.83 -5.74 -23.36
C ASN A 54 -14.28 -5.64 -21.93
N TYR A 55 -13.31 -6.48 -21.55
CA TYR A 55 -12.61 -6.35 -20.28
C TYR A 55 -11.89 -5.01 -20.18
N VAL A 56 -11.14 -4.62 -21.21
CA VAL A 56 -10.42 -3.33 -21.26
C VAL A 56 -11.40 -2.16 -21.18
N ALA A 57 -12.46 -2.16 -21.99
CA ALA A 57 -13.48 -1.12 -21.98
C ALA A 57 -14.16 -1.01 -20.60
N HIS A 58 -14.43 -2.14 -19.95
CA HIS A 58 -15.00 -2.15 -18.60
C HIS A 58 -14.02 -1.60 -17.56
N THR A 59 -12.74 -1.97 -17.62
CA THR A 59 -11.71 -1.43 -16.71
C THR A 59 -11.47 0.07 -16.92
N SER A 60 -11.48 0.55 -18.17
CA SER A 60 -11.37 1.98 -18.49
C SER A 60 -12.60 2.76 -18.03
N SER A 61 -13.80 2.18 -18.13
CA SER A 61 -15.03 2.77 -17.60
C SER A 61 -15.07 2.80 -16.07
N LEU A 62 -14.44 1.85 -15.37
CA LEU A 62 -14.26 1.91 -13.91
C LEU A 62 -13.25 2.99 -13.51
N ALA A 63 -12.13 3.13 -14.24
CA ALA A 63 -11.13 4.16 -13.96
C ALA A 63 -11.68 5.60 -14.08
N ALA A 64 -12.69 5.81 -14.94
CA ALA A 64 -13.37 7.09 -15.11
C ALA A 64 -14.36 7.44 -13.98
N ASN A 65 -14.78 6.45 -13.16
CA ASN A 65 -15.68 6.66 -12.03
C ASN A 65 -14.92 6.47 -10.72
N LEU A 66 -14.47 7.58 -10.12
CA LEU A 66 -13.84 7.60 -8.78
C LEU A 66 -14.67 6.87 -7.70
N GLN A 67 -15.98 6.67 -7.91
CA GLN A 67 -16.84 5.88 -7.03
C GLN A 67 -16.57 4.36 -7.05
N SER A 68 -15.84 3.80 -8.02
CA SER A 68 -15.50 2.36 -7.98
C SER A 68 -14.37 2.02 -7.01
N PHE A 69 -13.68 3.03 -6.46
CA PHE A 69 -12.76 2.89 -5.33
C PHE A 69 -13.48 2.86 -3.97
N GLY A 70 -14.81 2.89 -3.96
CA GLY A 70 -15.62 3.21 -2.77
C GLY A 70 -16.14 2.05 -1.92
N PHE A 71 -15.75 0.79 -2.15
CA PHE A 71 -16.07 -0.27 -1.19
C PHE A 71 -14.88 -1.19 -0.96
N VAL A 72 -14.28 -1.04 0.23
CA VAL A 72 -13.43 -2.07 0.81
C VAL A 72 -14.28 -3.33 0.93
N SER A 73 -13.93 -4.38 0.17
CA SER A 73 -14.65 -5.66 0.29
C SER A 73 -14.59 -6.14 1.75
N ASP A 74 -15.63 -6.82 2.23
CA ASP A 74 -15.67 -7.38 3.59
C ASP A 74 -14.41 -8.19 3.94
N ASN A 75 -13.80 -8.84 2.95
CA ASN A 75 -12.56 -9.59 3.14
C ASN A 75 -11.37 -8.67 3.42
N ILE A 76 -11.22 -7.57 2.68
CA ILE A 76 -10.15 -6.59 2.90
C ILE A 76 -10.37 -5.84 4.21
N ALA A 77 -11.61 -5.47 4.53
CA ALA A 77 -11.95 -4.86 5.82
C ALA A 77 -11.60 -5.82 6.98
N ASN A 78 -11.93 -7.10 6.84
CA ASN A 78 -11.60 -8.12 7.81
C ASN A 78 -10.08 -8.30 8.02
N ILE A 79 -9.31 -8.30 6.93
CA ILE A 79 -7.84 -8.39 6.99
C ILE A 79 -7.27 -7.14 7.67
N TYR A 80 -7.79 -5.95 7.32
CA TYR A 80 -7.34 -4.68 7.88
C TYR A 80 -7.61 -4.61 9.39
N HIS A 81 -8.80 -4.97 9.85
CA HIS A 81 -9.11 -4.99 11.29
C HIS A 81 -8.31 -6.05 12.06
N TRP A 82 -7.96 -7.18 11.43
CA TRP A 82 -6.98 -8.11 12.03
C TRP A 82 -5.58 -7.51 12.10
N LYS A 83 -5.17 -6.69 11.13
CA LYS A 83 -3.91 -5.95 11.17
C LYS A 83 -3.91 -4.90 12.28
N GLU A 84 -4.91 -4.03 12.37
CA GLU A 84 -5.07 -3.06 13.47
C GLU A 84 -5.00 -3.76 14.83
N CYS A 85 -5.76 -4.86 15.00
CA CYS A 85 -5.79 -5.61 16.25
C CYS A 85 -4.41 -6.17 16.64
N VAL A 86 -3.63 -6.66 15.68
CA VAL A 86 -2.30 -7.25 15.95
C VAL A 86 -1.23 -6.18 16.08
N VAL A 87 -1.22 -5.18 15.20
CA VAL A 87 -0.19 -4.15 15.11
C VAL A 87 -0.40 -3.08 16.19
N ASP A 88 -1.58 -2.48 16.27
CA ASP A 88 -1.83 -1.32 17.16
C ASP A 88 -1.83 -1.74 18.63
N ARG A 89 -2.15 -3.00 18.91
CA ARG A 89 -2.11 -3.57 20.27
C ARG A 89 -0.83 -4.36 20.55
N ASN A 90 0.11 -4.39 19.61
CA ASN A 90 1.37 -5.15 19.69
C ASN A 90 1.17 -6.61 20.17
N MET A 91 0.21 -7.31 19.58
CA MET A 91 -0.13 -8.69 19.93
C MET A 91 0.64 -9.68 19.06
N PRO A 92 0.91 -10.91 19.54
CA PRO A 92 1.56 -11.93 18.73
C PRO A 92 0.66 -12.36 17.56
N LEU A 93 1.27 -12.71 16.41
CA LEU A 93 0.50 -13.20 15.24
C LEU A 93 -0.35 -14.44 15.55
N SER A 94 0.00 -15.24 16.55
CA SER A 94 -0.81 -16.39 17.00
C SER A 94 -2.16 -16.00 17.59
N GLU A 95 -2.33 -14.73 17.98
CA GLU A 95 -3.54 -14.22 18.64
C GLU A 95 -4.78 -14.34 17.75
N VAL A 96 -4.61 -14.22 16.43
CA VAL A 96 -5.72 -14.38 15.46
C VAL A 96 -6.25 -15.82 15.38
N ASP A 97 -5.45 -16.78 15.86
CA ASP A 97 -5.82 -18.18 16.01
C ASP A 97 -6.21 -18.56 17.43
N HIS A 98 -6.04 -17.66 18.41
CA HIS A 98 -6.31 -17.96 19.80
C HIS A 98 -7.82 -18.24 20.01
N PRO A 99 -8.20 -19.35 20.66
CA PRO A 99 -9.61 -19.76 20.76
C PRO A 99 -10.53 -18.73 21.41
N LEU A 100 -10.06 -18.08 22.49
CA LEU A 100 -10.82 -17.05 23.19
C LEU A 100 -10.98 -15.79 22.33
N THR A 101 -9.95 -15.44 21.58
CA THR A 101 -9.94 -14.24 20.72
C THR A 101 -10.87 -14.43 19.54
N ARG A 102 -10.94 -15.64 19.00
CA ARG A 102 -11.93 -16.02 17.98
C ARG A 102 -13.35 -16.02 18.50
N SER A 103 -13.59 -16.47 19.74
CA SER A 103 -14.95 -16.50 20.30
C SER A 103 -15.47 -15.11 20.63
N MET A 104 -14.59 -14.17 20.98
CA MET A 104 -14.95 -12.78 21.31
C MET A 104 -14.95 -11.85 20.10
N SER A 105 -14.18 -12.16 19.05
CA SER A 105 -14.05 -11.32 17.86
C SER A 105 -15.25 -11.45 16.92
N ARG A 106 -15.66 -10.32 16.32
CA ARG A 106 -16.63 -10.29 15.20
C ARG A 106 -15.97 -10.52 13.84
N LEU A 107 -14.64 -10.63 13.80
CA LEU A 107 -13.87 -10.80 12.57
C LEU A 107 -13.92 -12.27 12.11
N LYS A 108 -14.05 -12.46 10.80
CA LYS A 108 -13.94 -13.77 10.15
C LYS A 108 -12.56 -14.36 10.45
N SER A 109 -12.55 -15.65 10.78
CA SER A 109 -11.33 -16.39 11.11
C SER A 109 -10.28 -16.27 10.01
N LEU A 110 -9.05 -16.05 10.42
CA LEU A 110 -7.91 -15.85 9.55
C LEU A 110 -6.68 -16.49 10.21
N SER A 111 -5.85 -17.19 9.45
CA SER A 111 -4.68 -17.87 10.02
C SER A 111 -3.49 -16.92 10.19
N PRO A 112 -2.59 -17.11 11.18
CA PRO A 112 -1.35 -16.36 11.35
C PRO A 112 -0.52 -16.39 10.07
N LYS A 113 -0.50 -17.52 9.36
CA LYS A 113 0.22 -17.67 8.08
C LYS A 113 -0.39 -16.75 7.02
N THR A 114 -1.71 -16.70 6.91
CA THR A 114 -2.43 -15.83 5.99
C THR A 114 -2.25 -14.36 6.35
N LEU A 115 -2.33 -14.00 7.65
CA LEU A 115 -2.10 -12.64 8.11
C LEU A 115 -0.68 -12.21 7.84
N LYS A 116 0.30 -13.07 8.16
CA LYS A 116 1.71 -12.88 7.85
C LYS A 116 1.92 -12.69 6.35
N THR A 117 1.23 -13.45 5.50
CA THR A 117 1.27 -13.23 4.04
C THR A 117 0.72 -11.86 3.66
N TYR A 118 -0.39 -11.40 4.23
CA TYR A 118 -0.93 -10.06 3.95
C TYR A 118 -0.11 -8.91 4.56
N LEU A 119 0.61 -9.17 5.65
CA LEU A 119 1.60 -8.27 6.24
C LEU A 119 2.88 -8.26 5.38
N SER A 120 3.31 -9.41 4.86
CA SER A 120 4.49 -9.53 3.98
C SER A 120 4.22 -9.07 2.54
N HIS A 121 2.96 -8.93 2.12
CA HIS A 121 2.59 -8.25 0.88
C HIS A 121 2.61 -6.71 1.03
N ILE A 122 2.92 -6.20 2.23
CA ILE A 122 3.50 -4.86 2.43
C ILE A 122 5.03 -4.93 2.23
N GLY A 123 5.56 -6.06 1.75
CA GLY A 123 6.88 -6.16 1.16
C GLY A 123 6.84 -5.47 -0.20
N THR A 124 6.91 -4.16 -0.16
CA THR A 124 7.25 -3.35 -1.29
C THR A 124 8.57 -3.85 -1.85
N ASN A 125 8.53 -4.39 -3.07
CA ASN A 125 9.75 -4.51 -3.86
C ASN A 125 10.12 -3.09 -4.28
N VAL A 126 10.74 -2.32 -3.40
CA VAL A 126 11.38 -1.06 -3.79
C VAL A 126 12.45 -1.43 -4.83
N PRO A 127 12.53 -0.75 -5.99
CA PRO A 127 13.59 -1.02 -6.94
C PRO A 127 14.96 -0.53 -6.42
N PRO A 128 16.09 -0.95 -7.01
CA PRO A 128 17.43 -0.50 -6.61
C PRO A 128 17.72 0.99 -6.84
N GLU A 129 16.82 1.71 -7.51
CA GLU A 129 16.93 3.16 -7.70
C GLU A 129 15.64 3.81 -7.21
N PHE A 130 15.74 4.52 -6.10
CA PHE A 130 14.60 5.20 -5.50
C PHE A 130 15.05 6.45 -4.75
N GLY A 131 14.12 7.38 -4.55
CA GLY A 131 14.24 8.47 -3.59
C GLY A 131 13.45 8.15 -2.32
N ILE A 132 13.75 8.86 -1.24
CA ILE A 132 12.94 8.83 -0.03
C ILE A 132 12.37 10.22 0.21
N MET A 133 11.07 10.26 0.39
CA MET A 133 10.36 11.37 0.99
C MET A 133 10.16 11.08 2.46
N PHE A 134 10.49 12.03 3.30
CA PHE A 134 10.30 11.92 4.73
C PHE A 134 9.51 13.14 5.22
N ASP A 135 8.73 12.92 6.27
CA ASP A 135 7.92 13.95 6.89
C ASP A 135 7.89 13.71 8.39
N GLY A 136 8.19 14.77 9.13
CA GLY A 136 8.23 14.78 10.58
C GLY A 136 7.15 15.71 11.12
N TRP A 137 6.24 15.19 11.94
CA TRP A 137 5.23 16.02 12.58
C TRP A 137 5.01 15.62 14.04
N ARG A 138 4.57 16.59 14.84
CA ARG A 138 4.13 16.32 16.21
C ARG A 138 2.65 16.02 16.25
N CYS A 139 2.29 14.90 16.85
CA CYS A 139 0.92 14.56 17.20
C CYS A 139 0.85 14.38 18.72
N LEU A 140 0.08 15.24 19.39
CA LEU A 140 0.01 15.29 20.86
C LEU A 140 1.40 15.52 21.48
N SER A 141 1.89 14.56 22.27
CA SER A 141 3.17 14.60 22.97
C SER A 141 4.26 13.78 22.28
N GLU A 142 4.03 13.32 21.05
CA GLU A 142 4.94 12.44 20.32
C GLU A 142 5.25 12.99 18.92
N HIS A 143 6.50 12.84 18.52
CA HIS A 143 7.00 13.17 17.21
C HIS A 143 6.95 11.94 16.34
N TYR A 144 6.22 12.01 15.24
CA TYR A 144 6.11 10.95 14.25
C TYR A 144 7.02 11.26 13.08
N GLU A 145 7.59 10.20 12.51
CA GLU A 145 8.34 10.26 11.28
C GLU A 145 7.78 9.23 10.30
N ALA A 146 7.50 9.70 9.08
CA ALA A 146 7.14 8.86 7.95
C ALA A 146 8.31 8.75 6.98
N LEU A 147 8.55 7.54 6.45
CA LEU A 147 9.44 7.30 5.33
C LEU A 147 8.63 6.75 4.17
N ILE A 148 8.67 7.42 3.03
CA ILE A 148 7.94 7.08 1.82
C ILE A 148 8.96 6.91 0.68
N SER A 149 9.04 5.72 0.11
CA SER A 149 9.85 5.50 -1.09
C SER A 149 9.17 6.08 -2.32
N MET A 150 9.98 6.65 -3.21
CA MET A 150 9.58 7.23 -4.47
C MET A 150 10.38 6.60 -5.60
N TYR A 151 9.72 6.00 -6.58
CA TYR A 151 10.44 5.38 -7.70
C TYR A 151 9.59 5.30 -8.96
N TRP A 152 10.28 5.17 -10.09
CA TRP A 152 9.64 5.00 -11.39
C TRP A 152 9.44 3.52 -11.70
N ARG A 153 8.24 3.13 -12.13
CA ARG A 153 7.95 1.76 -12.59
C ARG A 153 6.85 1.78 -13.63
N ASN A 154 7.07 1.10 -14.77
CA ASN A 154 6.11 0.99 -15.87
C ASN A 154 5.57 2.36 -16.33
N ASP A 155 6.46 3.34 -16.51
CA ASP A 155 6.09 4.70 -16.95
C ASP A 155 5.21 5.50 -15.97
N GLU A 156 5.23 5.12 -14.69
CA GLU A 156 4.46 5.76 -13.63
C GLU A 156 5.33 6.02 -12.38
N MET A 157 5.11 7.17 -11.73
CA MET A 157 5.66 7.45 -10.40
C MET A 157 4.89 6.65 -9.35
N ASN A 158 5.63 5.88 -8.56
CA ASN A 158 5.11 5.07 -7.47
C ASN A 158 5.58 5.64 -6.13
N TYR A 159 4.70 5.56 -5.13
CA TYR A 159 4.93 6.05 -3.78
C TYR A 159 4.49 4.97 -2.80
N ASP A 160 5.42 4.51 -1.97
CA ASP A 160 5.09 3.50 -0.98
C ASP A 160 5.61 3.88 0.41
N LEU A 161 4.72 3.88 1.39
CA LEU A 161 5.05 4.09 2.80
C LEU A 161 5.88 2.90 3.32
N LEU A 162 7.14 3.17 3.65
CA LEU A 162 8.08 2.21 4.21
C LEU A 162 7.97 2.13 5.73
N ALA A 163 7.85 3.28 6.39
CA ALA A 163 7.75 3.34 7.84
C ALA A 163 6.88 4.52 8.27
N LEU A 164 6.18 4.32 9.38
CA LEU A 164 5.52 5.36 10.14
C LEU A 164 5.71 5.00 11.61
N ALA A 165 6.55 5.74 12.33
CA ALA A 165 6.88 5.42 13.70
C ALA A 165 7.06 6.69 14.54
N PRO A 166 6.77 6.63 15.85
CA PRO A 166 7.19 7.67 16.76
C PRO A 166 8.72 7.65 16.87
N LEU A 167 9.35 8.81 16.72
CA LEU A 167 10.76 9.02 17.02
C LEU A 167 10.89 9.49 18.48
N HIS A 168 11.95 9.08 19.15
CA HIS A 168 12.15 9.39 20.56
C HIS A 168 12.32 10.91 20.77
N GLU A 169 11.41 11.54 21.51
CA GLU A 169 11.37 13.00 21.72
C GLU A 169 12.69 13.60 22.24
N ALA A 170 13.48 12.84 23.01
CA ALA A 170 14.76 13.34 23.52
C ALA A 170 15.85 13.46 22.44
N ASP A 171 15.67 12.87 21.26
CA ASP A 171 16.66 12.91 20.19
C ASP A 171 16.01 12.98 18.79
N GLN A 172 15.89 14.21 18.29
CA GLN A 172 15.46 14.56 16.93
C GLN A 172 16.67 15.04 16.09
N SER A 173 17.88 14.53 16.40
CA SER A 173 19.09 14.85 15.63
C SER A 173 19.07 14.19 14.25
N ALA A 174 19.74 14.83 13.29
CA ALA A 174 19.90 14.30 11.94
C ALA A 174 20.54 12.89 11.95
N GLU A 175 21.47 12.64 12.87
CA GLU A 175 22.10 11.35 13.08
C GLU A 175 21.09 10.26 13.49
N SER A 176 20.11 10.59 14.34
CA SER A 176 19.05 9.65 14.75
C SER A 176 18.04 9.38 13.64
N HIS A 177 17.67 10.39 12.86
CA HIS A 177 16.86 10.21 11.65
C HIS A 177 17.57 9.33 10.59
N CYS A 178 18.86 9.58 10.34
CA CYS A 178 19.66 8.72 9.44
C CYS A 178 19.73 7.27 9.96
N SER A 179 19.86 7.09 11.27
CA SER A 179 19.88 5.76 11.89
C SER A 179 18.52 5.05 11.73
N PHE A 180 17.42 5.78 11.88
CA PHE A 180 16.07 5.25 11.63
C PHE A 180 15.92 4.77 10.18
N LEU A 181 16.32 5.59 9.20
CA LEU A 181 16.33 5.23 7.78
C LEU A 181 17.18 3.98 7.51
N ARG A 182 18.42 3.94 8.02
CA ARG A 182 19.35 2.79 7.90
C ARG A 182 18.77 1.49 8.43
N ASN A 183 17.99 1.57 9.51
CA ASN A 183 17.35 0.41 10.11
C ASN A 183 16.15 -0.09 9.29
N MET A 184 15.47 0.80 8.56
CA MET A 184 14.29 0.46 7.77
C MET A 184 14.63 -0.12 6.40
N LEU A 185 15.65 0.40 5.71
CA LEU A 185 15.99 -0.03 4.35
C LEU A 185 16.22 -1.54 4.18
N PRO A 186 16.95 -2.24 5.06
CA PRO A 186 17.19 -3.68 4.93
C PRO A 186 15.92 -4.53 4.99
N ILE A 187 14.86 -4.05 5.65
CA ILE A 187 13.55 -4.73 5.72
C ILE A 187 12.94 -4.88 4.32
N PHE A 188 13.25 -3.93 3.43
CA PHE A 188 12.78 -3.90 2.04
C PHE A 188 13.84 -4.40 1.04
N GLY A 189 14.92 -5.00 1.53
CA GLY A 189 16.03 -5.46 0.70
C GLY A 189 16.83 -4.32 0.06
N GLN A 190 16.78 -3.12 0.65
CA GLN A 190 17.48 -1.93 0.17
C GLN A 190 18.64 -1.54 1.07
N SER A 191 19.52 -0.69 0.55
CA SER A 191 20.65 -0.07 1.25
C SER A 191 20.74 1.41 0.89
N GLU A 192 21.55 2.17 1.64
CA GLU A 192 21.81 3.58 1.34
C GLU A 192 22.38 3.78 -0.07
N GLU A 193 23.15 2.81 -0.60
CA GLU A 193 23.72 2.89 -1.96
C GLU A 193 22.65 2.96 -3.07
N SER A 194 21.45 2.48 -2.77
CA SER A 194 20.30 2.47 -3.69
C SER A 194 19.47 3.76 -3.63
N LEU A 195 19.70 4.58 -2.61
CA LEU A 195 19.09 5.90 -2.45
C LEU A 195 19.70 6.88 -3.47
N LYS A 196 18.86 7.70 -4.10
CA LYS A 196 19.29 8.68 -5.11
C LYS A 196 19.09 10.13 -4.69
N PHE A 197 18.08 10.37 -3.87
CA PHE A 197 17.74 11.69 -3.38
C PHE A 197 16.79 11.59 -2.19
N LEU A 198 16.74 12.69 -1.47
CA LEU A 198 15.90 12.94 -0.33
C LEU A 198 14.92 14.07 -0.65
N VAL A 199 13.67 13.94 -0.22
CA VAL A 199 12.63 14.97 -0.36
C VAL A 199 12.09 15.31 1.02
N ASP A 200 12.31 16.54 1.46
CA ASP A 200 11.68 17.11 2.65
C ASP A 200 11.81 18.65 2.64
N ASP A 201 11.34 19.31 3.69
CA ASP A 201 11.60 20.70 3.96
C ASP A 201 13.11 20.98 4.08
N ASN A 202 13.46 22.26 3.94
CA ASN A 202 14.85 22.68 3.93
C ASN A 202 15.35 23.05 5.34
N CYS A 203 14.87 22.40 6.39
CA CYS A 203 15.34 22.68 7.75
C CYS A 203 16.80 22.21 7.95
N ALA A 204 17.45 22.71 9.01
CA ALA A 204 18.85 22.41 9.28
C ALA A 204 19.11 20.91 9.53
N THR A 205 18.16 20.23 10.17
CA THR A 205 18.23 18.77 10.40
C THR A 205 18.28 18.02 9.07
N ASN A 206 17.42 18.39 8.13
CA ASN A 206 17.29 17.71 6.85
C ASN A 206 18.49 17.95 5.94
N GLN A 207 18.99 19.19 5.89
CA GLN A 207 20.25 19.52 5.23
C GLN A 207 21.44 18.75 5.82
N ARG A 208 21.43 18.54 7.14
CA ARG A 208 22.46 17.75 7.81
C ARG A 208 22.35 16.28 7.46
N MET A 209 21.13 15.71 7.40
CA MET A 209 20.95 14.32 6.96
C MET A 209 21.48 14.08 5.57
N THR A 210 21.16 14.97 4.61
CA THR A 210 21.63 14.81 3.23
C THR A 210 23.15 14.85 3.15
N THR A 211 23.79 15.68 3.99
CA THR A 211 25.25 15.70 4.15
C THR A 211 25.79 14.38 4.72
N LEU A 212 25.11 13.78 5.70
CA LEU A 212 25.51 12.52 6.34
C LEU A 212 25.32 11.30 5.42
N LEU A 213 24.32 11.35 4.54
CA LEU A 213 23.99 10.29 3.59
C LEU A 213 24.76 10.44 2.26
N GLY A 214 25.24 11.65 1.95
CA GLY A 214 25.95 11.95 0.70
C GLY A 214 25.01 12.16 -0.49
N ASP A 215 23.74 12.44 -0.25
CA ASP A 215 22.67 12.54 -1.25
C ASP A 215 22.16 13.99 -1.44
N SER A 216 21.39 14.21 -2.50
CA SER A 216 20.77 15.51 -2.80
C SER A 216 19.44 15.70 -2.07
N LEU A 217 19.21 16.90 -1.52
CA LEU A 217 17.91 17.32 -0.98
C LEU A 217 17.07 18.04 -2.04
N VAL A 218 15.86 17.57 -2.25
CA VAL A 218 14.84 18.24 -3.06
C VAL A 218 13.84 18.89 -2.11
N GLY A 219 13.87 20.21 -2.03
CA GLY A 219 13.00 20.96 -1.11
C GLY A 219 11.51 20.80 -1.41
N TRP A 220 10.72 20.52 -0.38
CA TRP A 220 9.28 20.32 -0.49
C TRP A 220 8.54 21.60 -0.93
N ALA A 221 7.76 21.50 -2.02
CA ALA A 221 7.13 22.65 -2.66
C ALA A 221 6.04 23.33 -1.79
N SER A 222 5.20 22.55 -1.10
CA SER A 222 4.18 23.10 -0.18
C SER A 222 4.80 23.90 0.97
N HIS A 223 5.96 23.50 1.51
CA HIS A 223 6.62 24.28 2.55
C HIS A 223 7.10 25.64 2.00
N ARG A 224 7.69 25.65 0.81
CA ARG A 224 8.07 26.90 0.12
C ARG A 224 6.87 27.79 -0.16
N PHE A 225 5.74 27.19 -0.56
CA PHE A 225 4.49 27.90 -0.77
C PHE A 225 3.94 28.47 0.54
N ASN A 226 3.91 27.69 1.63
CA ASN A 226 3.46 28.14 2.94
C ASN A 226 4.32 29.29 3.49
N LEU A 227 5.65 29.24 3.30
CA LEU A 227 6.54 30.35 3.65
C LEU A 227 6.18 31.62 2.87
N ALA A 228 5.93 31.49 1.57
CA ALA A 228 5.47 32.62 0.76
C ALA A 228 4.09 33.12 1.24
N SER A 229 3.13 32.23 1.49
CA SER A 229 1.81 32.59 2.00
C SER A 229 1.89 33.32 3.34
N ASN A 230 2.73 32.88 4.26
CA ASN A 230 2.89 33.52 5.57
C ASN A 230 3.54 34.91 5.47
N LEU A 231 4.39 35.15 4.46
CA LEU A 231 4.93 36.49 4.19
C LEU A 231 3.86 37.46 3.70
N PHE A 232 2.93 37.02 2.86
CA PHE A 232 1.87 37.87 2.30
C PHE A 232 0.59 37.90 3.13
N TRP A 233 0.36 36.85 3.93
CA TRP A 233 -0.85 36.65 4.70
C TRP A 233 -0.51 36.02 6.06
N PRO A 234 0.07 36.78 7.01
CA PRO A 234 0.62 36.25 8.26
C PRO A 234 -0.41 35.70 9.25
N ASN A 235 -1.70 35.62 8.87
CA ASN A 235 -2.76 35.13 9.74
C ASN A 235 -3.84 34.31 9.00
N PRO A 236 -3.51 33.18 8.36
CA PRO A 236 -4.51 32.19 8.00
C PRO A 236 -4.68 31.26 9.19
N ARG A 237 -5.88 31.18 9.77
CA ARG A 237 -6.22 30.16 10.77
C ARG A 237 -5.77 28.81 10.20
N THR A 238 -4.89 28.14 10.94
CA THR A 238 -4.31 26.84 10.65
C THR A 238 -5.40 25.84 10.23
N TRP A 239 -5.23 25.21 9.07
CA TRP A 239 -5.94 23.99 8.70
C TRP A 239 -5.26 22.78 9.33
#